data_AF-A0A819LZ22-F1
#
_entry.id   AF-A0A819LZ22-F1
#
_cell.length_a   1.000
_cell.length_b   1.000
_cell.length_c   1.000
_cell.angle_alpha   90.00
_cell.angle_beta   90.00
_cell.angle_gamma   90.00
#
_symmetry.space_group_name_H-M   'P 1'
#
loop_
_entity.id
_entity.type
_entity.pdbx_description
1 polymer ?
#
loop_
_entity_poly.entity_id
_entity_poly.type
_entity_poly.pdbx_seq_one_letter_code
_entity_poly.pdbx_strand_id
1 'polypeptide(L)'
;MNMKECVLTFLLCCLTLQIVYLLPTFETNKFQDHQVNADPILIEVSWITHDYDLYTIPTLQVVTNPLLARQFSPIYKQIFASLKELNAEYTRYATWFPYPKLAVAELDPPSGLYQCGNVCENFSINLSCEQNGGVISKVDFASYGTSSGACGQMKQGTCHAANSSEIVQRVCIGQKTCNVPATNNLFGDPCKDKMKRLLIQIQCDPPQNNTYYNFTYLDTMLQDFLDATDGHSRIIL
;
A
#
# COMPACT_ATOMS: atom_id res chain seq x y z
N MET A 1 -94.39 -22.21 25.42
CA MET A 1 -93.11 -22.73 24.91
C MET A 1 -92.18 -22.91 26.10
N ASN A 2 -91.70 -24.13 26.32
CA ASN A 2 -91.31 -24.64 27.64
C ASN A 2 -89.95 -24.16 28.16
N MET A 3 -89.91 -24.00 29.48
CA MET A 3 -88.84 -23.56 30.39
C MET A 3 -87.47 -24.28 30.28
N LYS A 4 -87.29 -25.24 29.36
CA LYS A 4 -86.06 -26.05 29.26
C LYS A 4 -85.04 -25.54 28.23
N GLU A 5 -85.45 -24.71 27.26
CA GLU A 5 -84.52 -24.14 26.28
C GLU A 5 -83.92 -22.80 26.73
N CYS A 6 -84.61 -21.98 27.54
CA CYS A 6 -84.03 -20.74 28.08
C CYS A 6 -82.87 -20.97 29.06
N VAL A 7 -82.85 -22.09 29.78
CA VAL A 7 -81.82 -22.37 30.80
C VAL A 7 -80.51 -22.79 30.14
N LEU A 8 -80.57 -23.48 29.00
CA LEU A 8 -79.37 -23.92 28.26
C LEU A 8 -78.65 -22.76 27.58
N THR A 9 -79.39 -21.77 27.06
CA THR A 9 -78.81 -20.54 26.48
C THR A 9 -78.22 -19.61 27.55
N PHE A 10 -78.82 -19.56 28.75
CA PHE A 10 -78.28 -18.78 29.88
C PHE A 10 -76.99 -19.42 30.45
N LEU A 11 -76.92 -20.75 30.53
CA LEU A 11 -75.73 -21.47 31.02
C LEU A 11 -74.54 -21.38 30.05
N LEU A 12 -74.78 -21.46 28.73
CA LEU A 12 -73.73 -21.27 27.71
C LEU A 12 -73.19 -19.84 27.71
N CYS A 13 -74.03 -18.82 27.95
CA CYS A 13 -73.62 -17.43 28.03
C CYS A 13 -72.81 -17.11 29.31
N CYS A 14 -73.15 -17.73 30.45
CA CYS A 14 -72.39 -17.59 31.70
C CYS A 14 -71.02 -18.29 31.66
N LEU A 15 -70.90 -19.43 30.99
CA LEU A 15 -69.61 -20.15 30.84
C LEU A 15 -68.63 -19.41 29.92
N THR A 16 -69.12 -18.68 28.90
CA THR A 16 -68.26 -17.83 28.07
C THR A 16 -67.82 -16.54 28.77
N LEU A 17 -68.60 -16.03 29.74
CA LEU A 17 -68.20 -14.87 30.54
C LEU A 17 -67.10 -15.21 31.56
N GLN A 18 -67.06 -16.41 32.13
CA GLN A 18 -66.04 -16.78 33.13
C GLN A 18 -64.64 -17.05 32.53
N ILE A 19 -64.54 -17.39 31.24
CA ILE A 19 -63.24 -17.68 30.59
C ILE A 19 -62.50 -16.37 30.21
N VAL A 20 -63.21 -15.26 29.99
CA VAL A 20 -62.59 -13.96 29.66
C VAL A 20 -61.92 -13.31 30.89
N TYR A 21 -62.34 -13.65 32.11
CA TYR A 21 -61.76 -13.10 33.35
C TYR A 21 -60.53 -13.86 33.88
N LEU A 22 -60.04 -14.89 33.19
CA LEU A 22 -58.86 -15.67 33.61
C LEU A 22 -57.63 -15.52 32.70
N LEU A 23 -57.67 -14.62 31.73
CA LEU A 23 -56.45 -14.15 31.07
C LEU A 23 -55.94 -12.92 31.82
N PRO A 24 -54.71 -12.91 32.36
CA PRO A 24 -54.13 -11.67 32.83
C PRO A 24 -54.03 -10.72 31.63
N THR A 25 -54.75 -9.61 31.70
CA THR A 25 -54.44 -8.43 30.90
C THR A 25 -52.99 -8.09 31.22
N PHE A 26 -52.13 -8.08 30.20
CA PHE A 26 -50.83 -7.42 30.26
C PHE A 26 -51.10 -5.96 30.67
N GLU A 27 -50.98 -5.67 31.97
CA GLU A 27 -50.80 -4.30 32.41
C GLU A 27 -49.55 -3.81 31.70
N THR A 28 -49.71 -2.78 30.87
CA THR A 28 -48.60 -1.88 30.57
C THR A 28 -48.04 -1.49 31.92
N ASN A 29 -46.87 -2.02 32.27
CA ASN A 29 -46.14 -1.58 33.46
C ASN A 29 -46.17 -0.06 33.43
N LYS A 30 -46.97 0.54 34.32
CA LYS A 30 -46.80 1.95 34.65
C LYS A 30 -45.34 2.02 35.07
N PHE A 31 -44.54 2.76 34.31
CA PHE A 31 -43.25 3.21 34.79
C PHE A 31 -43.55 3.93 36.10
N GLN A 32 -43.37 3.23 37.22
CA GLN A 32 -43.27 3.88 38.51
C GLN A 32 -41.98 4.68 38.37
N ASP A 33 -42.15 5.98 38.17
CA ASP A 33 -41.08 6.94 38.35
C ASP A 33 -40.68 6.84 39.82
N HIS A 34 -39.75 5.91 40.11
CA HIS A 34 -39.01 5.93 41.35
C HIS A 34 -38.22 7.23 41.27
N GLN A 35 -38.75 8.26 41.91
CA GLN A 35 -38.01 9.47 42.24
C GLN A 35 -36.84 9.01 43.11
N VAL A 36 -35.71 8.72 42.44
CA VAL A 36 -34.43 8.48 43.11
C VAL A 36 -34.06 9.83 43.70
N ASN A 37 -34.33 10.00 45.00
CA ASN A 37 -33.73 11.08 45.77
C ASN A 37 -32.24 10.74 45.94
N ALA A 38 -31.48 10.92 44.87
CA ALA A 38 -30.02 10.91 44.94
C ALA A 38 -29.60 12.30 45.35
N ASP A 39 -28.92 12.40 46.49
CA ASP A 39 -28.17 13.60 46.85
C ASP A 39 -27.29 13.98 45.64
N PRO A 40 -27.23 15.27 45.25
CA PRO A 40 -26.47 15.69 44.08
C PRO A 40 -24.99 15.35 44.30
N ILE A 41 -24.46 14.41 43.51
CA ILE A 41 -23.04 14.07 43.55
C ILE A 41 -22.27 15.28 43.03
N LEU A 42 -21.55 15.95 43.94
CA LEU A 42 -20.66 17.04 43.61
C LEU A 42 -19.36 16.44 43.06
N ILE A 43 -19.23 16.46 41.73
CA ILE A 43 -17.99 16.08 41.03
C ILE A 43 -17.15 17.36 40.89
N GLU A 44 -16.10 17.47 41.70
CA GLU A 44 -15.14 18.56 41.62
C GLU A 44 -13.98 18.13 40.70
N VAL A 45 -13.96 18.64 39.47
CA VAL A 45 -12.88 18.36 38.50
C VAL A 45 -11.79 19.41 38.66
N SER A 46 -10.65 19.00 39.21
CA SER A 46 -9.45 19.83 39.28
C SER A 46 -8.55 19.54 38.07
N TRP A 47 -8.35 20.55 37.24
CA TRP A 47 -7.48 20.49 36.05
C TRP A 47 -5.99 20.66 36.37
N ILE A 48 -5.66 20.90 37.64
CA ILE A 48 -4.30 21.20 38.12
C ILE A 48 -3.67 19.99 38.82
N THR A 49 -4.50 19.03 39.23
CA THR A 49 -4.09 17.80 39.87
C THR A 49 -3.81 16.74 38.82
N HIS A 50 -2.62 16.16 38.87
CA HIS A 50 -2.20 15.08 38.00
C HIS A 50 -2.31 13.76 38.77
N ASP A 51 -3.28 12.92 38.40
CA ASP A 51 -3.48 11.63 39.07
C ASP A 51 -2.48 10.57 38.60
N TYR A 52 -2.13 10.56 37.31
CA TYR A 52 -1.14 9.65 36.72
C TYR A 52 -0.72 10.08 35.31
N ASP A 53 0.48 9.66 34.90
CA ASP A 53 1.00 9.90 33.56
C ASP A 53 0.30 9.01 32.54
N LEU A 54 -0.28 9.64 31.51
CA LEU A 54 -0.88 8.92 30.39
C LEU A 54 0.20 8.64 29.34
N TYR A 55 0.73 7.42 29.34
CA TYR A 55 1.63 6.96 28.29
C TYR A 55 0.82 6.50 27.06
N THR A 56 1.01 7.16 25.93
CA THR A 56 0.43 6.73 24.65
C THR A 56 1.50 6.03 23.83
N ILE A 57 1.21 4.79 23.45
CA ILE A 57 2.12 4.00 22.62
C ILE A 57 1.74 4.20 21.15
N PRO A 58 2.61 4.79 20.32
CA PRO A 58 2.33 4.94 18.90
C PRO A 58 2.35 3.55 18.23
N THR A 59 1.20 3.15 17.68
CA THR A 59 1.08 1.94 16.86
C THR A 59 0.79 2.35 15.42
N LEU A 60 1.50 1.77 14.45
CA LEU A 60 1.29 2.07 13.03
C LEU A 60 1.10 0.79 12.23
N GLN A 61 0.09 0.78 11.36
CA GLN A 61 -0.09 -0.26 10.36
C GLN A 61 0.31 0.27 8.98
N VAL A 62 1.28 -0.40 8.35
CA VAL A 62 1.67 -0.16 6.97
C VAL A 62 0.95 -1.17 6.09
N VAL A 63 0.12 -0.66 5.19
CA VAL A 63 -0.66 -1.45 4.24
C VAL A 63 -0.06 -1.29 2.85
N THR A 64 0.06 -2.41 2.12
CA THR A 64 0.53 -2.40 0.73
C THR A 64 -0.42 -1.59 -0.16
N ASN A 65 0.05 -0.48 -0.73
CA ASN A 65 -0.68 0.37 -1.68
C ASN A 65 0.17 0.52 -2.96
N PRO A 66 -0.40 0.60 -4.17
CA PRO A 66 0.37 0.77 -5.42
C PRO A 66 1.42 1.89 -5.40
N LEU A 67 1.16 3.02 -4.74
CA LEU A 67 2.13 4.11 -4.64
C LEU A 67 3.25 3.83 -3.64
N LEU A 68 3.00 2.96 -2.66
CA LEU A 68 3.99 2.55 -1.67
C LEU A 68 4.73 1.27 -2.08
N ALA A 69 4.17 0.44 -2.97
CA ALA A 69 4.83 -0.75 -3.49
C ALA A 69 5.81 -0.44 -4.64
N ARG A 70 5.72 0.76 -5.25
CA ARG A 70 6.57 1.18 -6.37
C ARG A 70 7.75 2.01 -5.89
N GLN A 71 8.97 1.46 -5.95
CA GLN A 71 10.18 2.17 -5.51
C GLN A 71 10.44 3.51 -6.23
N PHE A 72 9.98 3.66 -7.47
CA PHE A 72 10.08 4.90 -8.25
C PHE A 72 9.03 5.95 -7.88
N SER A 73 8.09 5.63 -6.98
CA SER A 73 7.08 6.56 -6.52
C SER A 73 7.73 7.69 -5.73
N PRO A 74 7.30 8.96 -5.93
CA PRO A 74 7.90 10.11 -5.26
C PRO A 74 7.76 10.06 -3.74
N ILE A 75 6.81 9.28 -3.20
CA ILE A 75 6.57 9.15 -1.76
C ILE A 75 7.27 7.96 -1.11
N TYR A 76 7.83 7.02 -1.89
CA TYR A 76 8.34 5.74 -1.40
C TYR A 76 9.40 5.91 -0.30
N LYS A 77 10.49 6.59 -0.65
CA LYS A 77 11.64 6.80 0.25
C LYS A 77 11.24 7.61 1.47
N GLN A 78 10.38 8.60 1.29
CA GLN A 78 9.97 9.49 2.37
C GLN A 78 9.10 8.76 3.39
N ILE A 79 8.19 7.87 2.97
CA ILE A 79 7.36 7.09 3.89
C ILE A 79 8.21 6.19 4.78
N PHE A 80 9.18 5.44 4.22
CA PHE A 80 10.03 4.56 5.02
C PHE A 80 11.03 5.33 5.90
N ALA A 81 11.51 6.49 5.44
CA ALA A 81 12.30 7.38 6.29
C ALA A 81 11.48 7.92 7.47
N SER A 82 10.25 8.37 7.23
CA SER A 82 9.33 8.81 8.29
C SER A 82 8.91 7.67 9.21
N LEU A 83 8.75 6.44 8.69
CA LEU A 83 8.48 5.25 9.51
C LEU A 83 9.60 4.98 10.50
N LYS A 84 10.85 5.11 10.04
CA LYS A 84 12.04 4.97 10.87
C LYS A 84 12.13 6.08 11.94
N GLU A 85 11.82 7.31 11.56
CA GLU A 85 11.83 8.47 12.47
C GLU A 85 10.70 8.42 13.51
N LEU A 86 9.54 7.86 13.15
CA LEU A 86 8.37 7.77 14.03
C LEU A 86 8.66 6.97 15.31
N ASN A 87 9.65 6.07 15.29
CA ASN A 87 10.03 5.20 16.42
C ASN A 87 8.80 4.53 17.06
N ALA A 88 7.89 4.03 16.22
CA ALA A 88 6.65 3.44 16.69
C ALA A 88 6.96 2.12 17.41
N GLU A 89 6.44 1.97 18.63
CA GLU A 89 6.74 0.79 19.47
C GLU A 89 6.21 -0.49 18.82
N TYR A 90 5.04 -0.41 18.18
CA TYR A 90 4.47 -1.52 17.43
C TYR A 90 4.17 -1.10 15.99
N THR A 91 4.92 -1.68 15.06
CA THR A 91 4.65 -1.56 13.62
C THR A 91 4.07 -2.87 13.09
N ARG A 92 3.02 -2.76 12.27
CA ARG A 92 2.36 -3.90 11.66
C ARG A 92 2.42 -3.78 10.15
N TYR A 93 2.86 -4.84 9.48
CA TYR A 93 2.78 -4.94 8.04
C TYR A 93 1.59 -5.81 7.67
N ALA A 94 0.65 -5.25 6.91
CA ALA A 94 -0.57 -5.94 6.51
C ALA A 94 -0.64 -6.06 4.99
N THR A 95 -0.50 -7.29 4.50
CA THR A 95 -0.77 -7.64 3.10
C THR A 95 -2.28 -7.82 2.94
N TRP A 96 -3.02 -6.76 2.66
CA TRP A 96 -4.48 -6.88 2.46
C TRP A 96 -4.80 -7.72 1.20
N PHE A 97 -5.99 -8.34 1.17
CA PHE A 97 -6.58 -9.25 0.16
C PHE A 97 -5.88 -9.32 -1.22
N PRO A 98 -5.72 -10.55 -1.77
CA PRO A 98 -4.58 -10.92 -2.57
C PRO A 98 -4.51 -10.02 -3.80
N TYR A 99 -3.47 -9.19 -3.86
CA TYR A 99 -2.84 -9.05 -5.17
C TYR A 99 -2.50 -10.49 -5.56
N PRO A 100 -3.13 -11.04 -6.62
CA PRO A 100 -2.89 -12.41 -7.04
C PRO A 100 -1.38 -12.52 -7.10
N LYS A 101 -0.83 -13.50 -6.36
CA LYS A 101 0.60 -13.72 -6.14
C LYS A 101 1.39 -12.95 -7.19
N LEU A 102 2.26 -12.01 -6.81
CA LEU A 102 3.30 -11.51 -7.72
C LEU A 102 4.28 -12.63 -8.16
N ALA A 103 3.87 -13.90 -8.09
CA ALA A 103 4.35 -15.01 -8.85
C ALA A 103 3.15 -15.61 -9.63
N VAL A 104 2.91 -15.07 -10.83
CA VAL A 104 2.70 -16.00 -11.95
C VAL A 104 4.10 -16.53 -12.22
N ALA A 105 4.33 -17.82 -12.00
CA ALA A 105 5.46 -18.46 -12.65
C ALA A 105 5.15 -18.34 -14.15
N GLU A 106 5.79 -17.38 -14.80
CA GLU A 106 5.71 -17.24 -16.23
C GLU A 106 6.22 -18.57 -16.80
N LEU A 107 5.42 -19.21 -17.66
CA LEU A 107 5.78 -20.50 -18.27
C LEU A 107 7.10 -20.39 -19.05
N ASP A 108 7.41 -19.16 -19.47
CA ASP A 108 8.65 -18.74 -20.10
C ASP A 108 9.45 -17.85 -19.13
N PRO A 109 10.80 -17.82 -19.22
CA PRO A 109 11.61 -16.88 -18.45
C PRO A 109 11.14 -15.44 -18.67
N PRO A 110 11.18 -14.55 -17.66
CA PRO A 110 10.66 -13.20 -17.77
C PRO A 110 11.33 -12.49 -18.94
N SER A 111 10.55 -12.29 -20.00
CA SER A 111 10.98 -11.60 -21.21
C SER A 111 10.50 -10.16 -21.11
N GLY A 112 11.38 -9.20 -21.39
CA GLY A 112 11.00 -7.79 -21.36
C GLY A 112 11.03 -7.14 -19.96
N LEU A 113 11.91 -7.58 -19.05
CA LEU A 113 12.22 -6.79 -17.86
C LEU A 113 12.93 -5.51 -18.28
N TYR A 114 12.23 -4.37 -18.25
CA TYR A 114 12.81 -3.10 -18.63
C TYR A 114 13.18 -2.26 -17.41
N GLN A 115 14.37 -1.68 -17.44
CA GLN A 115 14.79 -0.66 -16.48
C GLN A 115 15.01 0.65 -17.21
N CYS A 116 14.70 1.74 -16.53
CA CYS A 116 14.84 3.07 -17.08
C CYS A 116 15.61 3.97 -16.11
N GLY A 117 16.18 5.03 -16.65
CA GLY A 117 16.43 6.21 -15.83
C GLY A 117 16.53 7.48 -16.63
N ASN A 118 16.53 8.56 -15.87
CA ASN A 118 16.44 9.93 -16.35
C ASN A 118 17.33 10.77 -15.46
N VAL A 119 18.34 11.39 -16.07
CA VAL A 119 19.36 12.13 -15.33
C VAL A 119 19.74 13.39 -16.08
N CYS A 120 19.94 14.49 -15.36
CA CYS A 120 20.35 15.77 -15.94
C CYS A 120 21.81 15.73 -16.45
N GLU A 121 22.18 16.69 -17.29
CA GLU A 121 23.57 16.93 -17.69
C GLU A 121 24.50 17.04 -16.47
N ASN A 122 25.70 16.46 -16.60
CA ASN A 122 26.74 16.34 -15.57
C ASN A 122 26.44 15.38 -14.40
N PHE A 123 25.35 14.63 -14.45
CA PHE A 123 25.07 13.54 -13.52
C PHE A 123 25.24 12.17 -14.21
N SER A 124 25.35 11.10 -13.42
CA SER A 124 25.48 9.74 -13.96
C SER A 124 24.27 8.89 -13.61
N ILE A 125 23.87 8.01 -14.54
CA ILE A 125 22.80 7.05 -14.35
C ILE A 125 23.39 5.67 -14.10
N ASN A 126 22.90 5.01 -13.04
CA ASN A 126 23.26 3.64 -12.71
C ASN A 126 22.06 2.73 -12.99
N LEU A 127 22.25 1.76 -13.89
CA LEU A 127 21.29 0.74 -14.26
C LEU A 127 21.82 -0.61 -13.77
N SER A 128 20.95 -1.45 -13.20
CA SER A 128 21.28 -2.77 -12.67
C SER A 128 20.18 -3.79 -12.95
N CYS A 129 20.56 -4.88 -13.61
CA CYS A 129 19.72 -6.07 -13.81
C CYS A 129 19.91 -7.11 -12.70
N GLU A 130 20.73 -6.84 -11.67
CA GLU A 130 21.11 -7.81 -10.64
C GLU A 130 19.93 -8.31 -9.81
N GLN A 131 18.93 -7.45 -9.56
CA GLN A 131 17.73 -7.86 -8.83
C GLN A 131 16.96 -8.99 -9.52
N ASN A 132 17.11 -9.09 -10.85
CA ASN A 132 16.48 -10.12 -11.67
C ASN A 132 17.45 -11.22 -12.11
N GLY A 133 18.67 -11.24 -11.54
CA GLY A 133 19.71 -12.23 -11.83
C GLY A 133 20.34 -12.12 -13.24
N GLY A 134 19.95 -11.13 -14.02
CA GLY A 134 20.18 -11.06 -15.46
C GLY A 134 21.34 -10.17 -15.91
N VAL A 135 21.50 -10.07 -17.23
CA VAL A 135 22.38 -9.11 -17.91
C VAL A 135 21.58 -8.19 -18.81
N ILE A 136 22.11 -7.01 -19.10
CA ILE A 136 21.50 -6.08 -20.05
C ILE A 136 21.63 -6.68 -21.45
N SER A 137 20.51 -7.05 -22.06
CA SER A 137 20.47 -7.69 -23.37
C SER A 137 20.30 -6.67 -24.50
N LYS A 138 19.52 -5.62 -24.25
CA LYS A 138 19.13 -4.65 -25.27
C LYS A 138 18.91 -3.27 -24.68
N VAL A 139 19.09 -2.25 -25.52
CA VAL A 139 18.71 -0.87 -25.23
C VAL A 139 17.51 -0.53 -26.11
N ASP A 140 16.35 -0.33 -25.50
CA ASP A 140 15.13 0.01 -26.24
C ASP A 140 15.08 1.49 -26.63
N PHE A 141 15.64 2.35 -25.78
CA PHE A 141 15.67 3.78 -26.02
C PHE A 141 16.88 4.41 -25.31
N ALA A 142 17.58 5.31 -25.99
CA ALA A 142 18.56 6.17 -25.34
C ALA A 142 18.63 7.50 -26.08
N SER A 143 18.51 8.60 -25.34
CA SER A 143 18.59 9.95 -25.87
C SER A 143 19.23 10.91 -24.88
N TYR A 144 20.33 11.52 -25.31
CA TYR A 144 20.94 12.68 -24.67
C TYR A 144 20.48 13.97 -25.36
N GLY A 145 19.82 14.86 -24.63
CA GLY A 145 19.30 16.12 -25.17
C GLY A 145 18.02 16.55 -24.45
N THR A 146 16.96 16.89 -25.19
CA THR A 146 15.69 17.38 -24.65
C THR A 146 14.56 16.34 -24.69
N SER A 147 14.90 15.04 -24.68
CA SER A 147 13.93 13.93 -24.59
C SER A 147 13.03 14.07 -23.37
N SER A 148 11.81 13.54 -23.41
CA SER A 148 10.85 13.61 -22.31
C SER A 148 9.98 12.36 -22.24
N GLY A 149 9.23 12.19 -21.15
CA GLY A 149 8.35 11.03 -20.94
C GLY A 149 8.78 10.15 -19.78
N ALA A 150 7.88 9.26 -19.39
CA ALA A 150 8.11 8.26 -18.35
C ALA A 150 8.69 6.97 -18.95
N CYS A 151 9.20 6.09 -18.10
CA CYS A 151 9.64 4.75 -18.48
C CYS A 151 8.56 4.00 -19.27
N GLY A 152 8.91 3.40 -20.41
CA GLY A 152 7.97 2.76 -21.34
C GLY A 152 7.20 3.72 -22.27
N GLN A 153 7.29 5.04 -22.07
CA GLN A 153 6.65 6.08 -22.88
C GLN A 153 7.61 7.24 -23.18
N MET A 154 8.90 6.92 -23.33
CA MET A 154 9.94 7.91 -23.61
C MET A 154 9.83 8.40 -25.05
N LYS A 155 10.03 9.70 -25.23
CA LYS A 155 9.99 10.38 -26.52
C LYS A 155 11.28 11.15 -26.74
N GLN A 156 11.82 11.01 -27.94
CA GLN A 156 12.94 11.83 -28.38
C GLN A 156 12.52 13.29 -28.46
N GLY A 157 13.39 14.19 -27.98
CA GLY A 157 13.17 15.63 -28.05
C GLY A 157 13.60 16.22 -29.39
N THR A 158 13.39 17.51 -29.56
CA THR A 158 13.90 18.27 -30.72
C THR A 158 15.43 18.37 -30.75
N CYS A 159 16.07 18.23 -29.59
CA CYS A 159 17.51 18.10 -29.47
C CYS A 159 17.83 16.67 -29.00
N HIS A 160 18.66 15.98 -29.76
CA HIS A 160 19.07 14.61 -29.51
C HIS A 160 20.46 14.36 -30.12
N ALA A 161 21.38 13.78 -29.35
CA ALA A 161 22.65 13.32 -29.88
C ALA A 161 22.47 11.97 -30.60
N ALA A 162 22.70 11.93 -31.91
CA ALA A 162 22.42 10.75 -32.74
C ALA A 162 23.19 9.47 -32.34
N ASN A 163 24.35 9.64 -31.70
CA ASN A 163 25.20 8.58 -31.15
C ASN A 163 24.72 8.06 -29.77
N SER A 164 23.67 8.63 -29.17
CA SER A 164 23.21 8.27 -27.82
C SER A 164 22.95 6.78 -27.67
N SER A 165 22.24 6.19 -28.62
CA SER A 165 21.88 4.77 -28.58
C SER A 165 23.09 3.87 -28.76
N GLU A 166 23.98 4.17 -29.71
CA GLU A 166 25.17 3.37 -29.96
C GLU A 166 26.14 3.39 -28.77
N ILE A 167 26.35 4.55 -28.14
CA ILE A 167 27.20 4.68 -26.97
C ILE A 167 26.65 3.84 -25.82
N VAL A 168 25.36 3.97 -25.52
CA VAL A 168 24.73 3.26 -24.40
C VAL A 168 24.73 1.76 -24.64
N GLN A 169 24.47 1.31 -25.88
CA GLN A 169 24.56 -0.10 -26.25
C GLN A 169 25.95 -0.67 -25.99
N ARG A 170 27.00 0.03 -26.44
CA ARG A 170 28.38 -0.40 -26.26
C ARG A 170 28.81 -0.47 -24.79
N VAL A 171 28.31 0.44 -23.95
CA VAL A 171 28.70 0.48 -22.53
C VAL A 171 27.90 -0.52 -21.70
N CYS A 172 26.61 -0.69 -21.99
CA CYS A 172 25.70 -1.43 -21.12
C CYS A 172 25.45 -2.88 -21.53
N ILE A 173 25.40 -3.21 -22.83
CA ILE A 173 25.05 -4.57 -23.27
C ILE A 173 26.07 -5.60 -22.74
N GLY A 174 25.55 -6.70 -22.21
CA GLY A 174 26.34 -7.80 -21.64
C GLY A 174 26.80 -7.56 -20.19
N GLN A 175 26.60 -6.37 -19.63
CA GLN A 175 26.92 -6.09 -18.23
C GLN A 175 25.71 -6.35 -17.32
N LYS A 176 25.98 -6.66 -16.04
CA LYS A 176 24.94 -6.75 -15.00
C LYS A 176 24.54 -5.37 -14.49
N THR A 177 25.54 -4.50 -14.36
CA THR A 177 25.41 -3.10 -13.94
C THR A 177 26.06 -2.19 -14.98
N CYS A 178 25.45 -1.05 -15.24
CA CYS A 178 25.95 -0.07 -16.20
C CYS A 178 25.85 1.33 -15.60
N ASN A 179 26.99 2.03 -15.55
CA ASN A 179 27.05 3.42 -15.15
C ASN A 179 27.37 4.29 -16.38
N VAL A 180 26.47 5.22 -16.72
CA VAL A 180 26.63 6.10 -17.88
C VAL A 180 26.64 7.56 -17.44
N PRO A 181 27.73 8.30 -17.64
CA PRO A 181 27.78 9.72 -17.31
C PRO A 181 27.13 10.57 -18.41
N ALA A 182 26.14 11.39 -18.06
CA ALA A 182 25.42 12.28 -18.98
C ALA A 182 26.22 13.57 -19.28
N THR A 183 27.33 13.41 -20.02
CA THR A 183 28.29 14.50 -20.27
C THR A 183 28.50 14.79 -21.76
N ASN A 184 28.81 16.05 -22.08
CA ASN A 184 29.15 16.48 -23.44
C ASN A 184 30.41 15.80 -23.98
N ASN A 185 31.32 15.36 -23.10
CA ASN A 185 32.52 14.64 -23.53
C ASN A 185 32.17 13.26 -24.09
N LEU A 186 31.16 12.60 -23.54
CA LEU A 186 30.75 11.26 -23.96
C LEU A 186 29.80 11.30 -25.17
N PHE A 187 28.78 12.15 -25.12
CA PHE A 187 27.71 12.19 -26.12
C PHE A 187 27.89 13.31 -27.17
N GLY A 188 28.80 14.25 -26.96
CA GLY A 188 28.83 15.52 -27.67
C GLY A 188 27.80 16.51 -27.13
N ASP A 189 27.79 17.72 -27.69
CA ASP A 189 26.81 18.76 -27.33
C ASP A 189 25.81 18.99 -28.48
N PRO A 190 24.67 18.30 -28.49
CA PRO A 190 23.65 18.44 -29.54
C PRO A 190 22.89 19.77 -29.47
N CYS A 191 22.94 20.49 -28.35
CA CYS A 191 22.31 21.80 -28.19
C CYS A 191 22.96 22.60 -27.04
N LYS A 192 23.80 23.55 -27.41
CA LYS A 192 24.64 24.35 -26.49
C LYS A 192 23.85 25.20 -25.49
N ASP A 193 22.66 25.67 -25.87
CA ASP A 193 21.87 26.62 -25.08
C ASP A 193 20.63 26.02 -24.42
N LYS A 194 20.51 24.68 -24.38
CA LYS A 194 19.37 23.99 -23.76
C LYS A 194 19.85 23.10 -22.63
N MET A 195 19.03 23.00 -21.58
CA MET A 195 19.24 22.01 -20.52
C MET A 195 19.09 20.61 -21.10
N LYS A 196 20.16 19.83 -21.07
CA LYS A 196 20.19 18.47 -21.58
C LYS A 196 19.97 17.46 -20.45
N ARG A 197 19.45 16.31 -20.82
CA ARG A 197 19.29 15.14 -19.96
C ARG A 197 19.47 13.86 -20.76
N LEU A 198 19.88 12.81 -20.06
CA LEU A 198 20.01 11.47 -20.59
C LEU A 198 18.81 10.65 -20.12
N LEU A 199 18.00 10.20 -21.08
CA LEU A 199 16.95 9.21 -20.85
C LEU A 199 17.38 7.90 -21.47
N ILE A 200 17.39 6.83 -20.69
CA ILE A 200 17.73 5.48 -21.14
C ILE A 200 16.65 4.51 -20.69
N GLN A 201 16.29 3.59 -21.58
CA GLN A 201 15.49 2.41 -21.31
C GLN A 201 16.26 1.20 -21.85
N ILE A 202 16.48 0.23 -20.97
CA ILE A 202 17.16 -1.02 -21.25
C ILE A 202 16.23 -2.20 -21.00
N GLN A 203 16.53 -3.32 -21.62
CA GLN A 203 15.94 -4.61 -21.35
C GLN A 203 17.00 -5.53 -20.73
N CYS A 204 16.60 -6.20 -19.66
CA CYS A 204 17.36 -7.21 -18.96
C CYS A 204 16.86 -8.59 -19.40
N ASP A 205 17.79 -9.49 -19.70
CA ASP A 205 17.46 -10.91 -19.88
C ASP A 205 17.90 -11.69 -18.63
N PRO A 206 17.02 -12.53 -18.06
CA PRO A 206 17.40 -13.44 -17.00
C PRO A 206 18.43 -14.46 -17.50
N PRO A 207 19.22 -15.06 -16.61
CA PRO A 207 20.21 -16.06 -17.00
C PRO A 207 19.50 -17.31 -17.52
N GLN A 208 19.80 -17.72 -18.76
CA GLN A 208 19.06 -18.76 -19.51
C GLN A 208 18.93 -20.11 -18.80
N ASN A 209 19.84 -20.43 -17.86
CA ASN A 209 19.87 -21.75 -17.25
C ASN A 209 19.16 -21.85 -15.90
N ASN A 210 18.89 -20.74 -15.20
CA ASN A 210 18.28 -20.76 -13.87
C ASN A 210 17.44 -19.50 -13.63
N THR A 211 16.12 -19.60 -13.57
CA THR A 211 15.27 -18.56 -12.96
C THR A 211 15.18 -18.85 -11.46
N TYR A 212 15.71 -17.95 -10.63
CA TYR A 212 15.50 -18.02 -9.18
C TYR A 212 14.46 -16.98 -8.78
N TYR A 213 13.42 -17.42 -8.07
CA TYR A 213 12.53 -16.51 -7.36
C TYR A 213 12.98 -16.50 -5.91
N ASN A 214 13.49 -15.36 -5.45
CA ASN A 214 13.87 -15.21 -4.05
C ASN A 214 12.63 -14.84 -3.23
N PHE A 215 12.00 -15.85 -2.63
CA PHE A 215 10.86 -15.68 -1.73
C PHE A 215 11.27 -15.41 -0.27
N THR A 216 12.52 -15.01 0.00
CA THR A 216 12.92 -14.58 1.36
C THR A 216 11.99 -13.47 1.85
N TYR A 217 11.47 -12.66 0.92
CA TYR A 217 10.46 -11.63 1.19
C TYR A 217 9.26 -11.83 0.25
N LEU A 218 8.05 -11.59 0.77
CA LEU A 218 6.79 -11.67 0.03
C LEU A 218 6.76 -10.66 -1.14
N ASP A 219 7.39 -9.50 -0.95
CA ASP A 219 7.65 -8.49 -1.98
C ASP A 219 8.86 -7.60 -1.58
N THR A 220 9.31 -6.72 -2.47
CA THR A 220 10.42 -5.79 -2.19
C THR A 220 10.08 -4.75 -1.12
N MET A 221 8.79 -4.49 -0.88
CA MET A 221 8.33 -3.54 0.13
C MET A 221 8.48 -4.13 1.55
N LEU A 222 8.34 -5.44 1.72
CA LEU A 222 8.56 -6.12 2.99
C LEU A 222 10.01 -5.96 3.46
N GLN A 223 10.99 -6.08 2.55
CA GLN A 223 12.39 -5.83 2.89
C GLN A 223 12.59 -4.41 3.43
N ASP A 224 12.10 -3.40 2.71
CA ASP A 224 12.25 -2.00 3.11
C ASP A 224 11.46 -1.67 4.40
N PHE A 225 10.34 -2.35 4.65
CA PHE A 225 9.63 -2.29 5.93
C PHE A 225 10.46 -2.88 7.07
N LEU A 226 11.09 -4.05 6.87
CA LEU A 226 11.92 -4.69 7.89
C LEU A 226 13.15 -3.83 8.22
N ASP A 227 13.76 -3.19 7.22
CA ASP A 227 14.91 -2.30 7.42
C ASP A 227 14.51 -0.99 8.12
N ALA A 228 13.35 -0.42 7.77
CA ALA A 228 12.82 0.79 8.42
C ALA A 228 12.35 0.53 9.86
N THR A 229 12.05 -0.72 10.20
CA THR A 229 11.59 -1.15 11.52
C THR A 229 12.64 -1.93 12.30
N ASP A 230 13.89 -1.90 11.86
CA ASP A 230 14.99 -2.55 12.56
C ASP A 230 15.17 -1.91 13.96
N GLY A 231 15.12 -2.74 15.00
CA GLY A 231 15.10 -2.31 16.39
C GLY A 231 13.72 -1.99 16.99
N HIS A 232 12.63 -2.00 16.20
CA HIS A 232 11.25 -1.85 16.70
C HIS A 232 10.57 -3.21 16.93
N SER A 233 9.55 -3.25 17.80
CA SER A 233 8.68 -4.43 17.87
C SER A 233 7.76 -4.46 16.63
N ARG A 234 7.79 -5.58 15.90
CA ARG A 234 7.08 -5.71 14.62
C ARG A 234 6.24 -6.97 14.56
N ILE A 235 5.10 -6.87 13.88
CA ILE A 235 4.20 -7.98 13.59
C ILE A 235 3.96 -8.03 12.09
N ILE A 236 4.20 -9.20 11.49
CA ILE A 236 3.90 -9.47 10.08
C ILE A 236 2.61 -10.30 10.08
N LEU A 237 1.56 -9.79 9.43
CA LEU A 237 0.24 -10.42 9.33
C LEU A 237 0.06 -11.12 7.98
#